data_AF-A0A7N0V9C5-F1
#
_entry.id   AF-A0A7N0V9C5-F1
#
_cell.length_a   1.000
_cell.length_b   1.000
_cell.length_c   1.000
_cell.angle_alpha   90.00
_cell.angle_beta   90.00
_cell.angle_gamma   90.00
#
_symmetry.space_group_name_H-M   'P 1'
#
loop_
_entity.id
_entity.type
_entity.pdbx_description
1 polymer ?
#
loop_
_entity_poly.entity_id
_entity_poly.type
_entity_poly.pdbx_seq_one_letter_code
_entity_poly.pdbx_strand_id
1 'polypeptide(L)'
;MGLFKMTLLLLMLCFVLIHEVEINSGQILLASAEKIDCASKCEYRCGKASRHKMCIRACNTCCDRCNCVPPGTSGNRNVCPCYANMTTHGGRLKCP
;
A
#
# COMPACT_ATOMS: atom_id res chain seq x y z
N MET A 1 -34.60 17.99 -34.25
CA MET A 1 -34.90 17.33 -32.94
C MET A 1 -33.96 16.17 -32.60
N GLY A 2 -33.45 15.39 -33.58
CA GLY A 2 -32.50 14.29 -33.30
C GLY A 2 -31.10 14.74 -32.87
N LEU A 3 -30.57 15.82 -33.47
CA LEU A 3 -29.21 16.30 -33.21
C LEU A 3 -29.02 16.79 -31.76
N PHE A 4 -29.99 17.54 -31.23
CA PHE A 4 -29.99 18.00 -29.83
C PHE A 4 -30.09 16.85 -28.82
N LYS A 5 -30.77 15.77 -29.19
CA LYS A 5 -30.93 14.57 -28.36
C LYS A 5 -29.64 13.74 -28.33
N MET A 6 -28.96 13.67 -29.47
CA MET A 6 -27.64 13.03 -29.59
C MET A 6 -26.55 13.78 -28.84
N THR A 7 -26.52 15.12 -28.92
CA THR A 7 -25.57 15.91 -28.12
C THR A 7 -25.85 15.82 -26.62
N LEU A 8 -27.12 15.79 -26.20
CA LEU A 8 -27.48 15.56 -24.79
C LEU A 8 -27.02 14.18 -24.28
N LEU A 9 -27.20 13.12 -25.08
CA LEU A 9 -26.76 11.77 -24.73
C LEU A 9 -25.24 11.65 -24.62
N LEU A 10 -24.51 12.28 -25.55
CA LEU A 10 -23.04 12.35 -25.50
C LEU A 10 -22.53 13.08 -24.26
N LEU A 11 -23.14 14.21 -23.90
CA LEU A 11 -22.78 14.94 -22.68
C LEU A 11 -23.03 14.11 -21.43
N MET A 12 -24.18 13.45 -21.31
CA MET A 12 -24.50 12.59 -20.16
C MET A 12 -23.53 11.42 -20.02
N LEU A 13 -23.14 10.78 -21.13
CA LEU A 13 -22.12 9.73 -21.12
C LEU A 13 -20.75 10.24 -20.67
N CYS A 14 -20.33 11.41 -21.16
CA CYS A 14 -19.08 12.04 -20.72
C CYS A 14 -19.09 12.34 -19.22
N PHE A 15 -20.20 12.87 -18.69
CA PHE A 15 -20.33 13.14 -17.25
C PHE A 15 -20.18 11.88 -16.40
N VAL A 16 -20.81 10.77 -16.79
CA VAL A 16 -20.68 9.48 -16.07
C VAL A 16 -19.24 8.97 -16.11
N LEU A 17 -18.59 9.01 -17.26
CA LEU A 17 -17.19 8.56 -17.39
C LEU A 17 -16.22 9.40 -16.55
N ILE A 18 -16.43 10.72 -16.47
CA ILE A 18 -15.60 11.61 -15.64
C ILE A 18 -15.77 11.27 -14.16
N HIS A 19 -17.00 10.99 -13.72
CA HIS A 19 -17.30 10.68 -12.32
C HIS A 19 -16.64 9.36 -11.85
N GLU A 20 -16.62 8.32 -12.69
CA GLU A 20 -15.94 7.05 -12.40
C GLU A 20 -14.42 7.21 -12.28
N VAL A 21 -13.81 8.07 -13.11
CA VAL A 21 -12.36 8.34 -13.09
C VAL A 21 -11.92 9.04 -11.81
N GLU A 22 -12.72 9.98 -11.30
CA GLU A 22 -12.42 10.71 -10.05
C GLU A 22 -12.56 9.81 -8.82
N ILE A 23 -13.57 8.94 -8.80
CA ILE A 23 -13.76 7.96 -7.70
C ILE A 23 -12.60 6.96 -7.66
N ASN A 24 -12.18 6.43 -8.81
CA ASN A 24 -11.05 5.49 -8.88
C ASN A 24 -9.71 6.16 -8.52
N SER A 25 -9.49 7.40 -8.94
CA SER A 25 -8.26 8.16 -8.62
C SER A 25 -8.21 8.59 -7.15
N GLY A 26 -9.36 8.98 -6.59
CA GLY A 26 -9.50 9.38 -5.19
C GLY A 26 -9.27 8.22 -4.22
N GLN A 27 -9.74 7.02 -4.55
CA GLN A 27 -9.51 5.82 -3.74
C GLN A 27 -8.03 5.39 -3.74
N ILE A 28 -7.32 5.52 -4.86
CA ILE A 28 -5.88 5.21 -4.95
C ILE A 28 -5.05 6.18 -4.11
N LEU A 29 -5.41 7.48 -4.07
CA LEU A 29 -4.73 8.48 -3.25
C LEU A 29 -5.03 8.31 -1.75
N LEU A 30 -6.29 8.02 -1.39
CA LEU A 30 -6.69 7.81 0.00
C LEU A 30 -6.11 6.52 0.60
N ALA A 31 -5.97 5.46 -0.19
CA ALA A 31 -5.28 4.24 0.24
C ALA A 31 -3.78 4.48 0.53
N SER A 32 -3.16 5.49 -0.10
CA SER A 32 -1.81 5.94 0.23
C SER A 32 -1.75 6.86 1.45
N ALA A 33 -2.87 7.47 1.86
CA ALA A 33 -2.93 8.44 2.94
C ALA A 33 -3.37 7.83 4.29
N GLU A 34 -3.90 6.61 4.30
CA GLU A 34 -4.14 5.89 5.55
C GLU A 34 -2.81 5.38 6.12
N LYS A 35 -2.37 6.02 7.21
CA LYS A 35 -1.17 5.63 7.92
C LYS A 35 -1.35 4.23 8.50
N ILE A 36 -0.60 3.25 7.98
CA ILE A 36 -0.60 1.89 8.51
C ILE A 36 -0.18 1.90 9.99
N ASP A 37 -0.86 1.10 10.82
CA ASP A 37 -0.40 0.83 12.17
C ASP A 37 0.79 -0.13 12.13
N CYS A 38 2.00 0.43 12.05
CA CYS A 38 3.23 -0.33 12.05
C CYS A 38 3.40 -1.17 13.31
N ALA A 39 2.94 -0.68 14.48
CA ALA A 39 3.17 -1.35 15.76
C ALA A 39 2.48 -2.72 15.79
N SER A 40 1.16 -2.77 15.54
CA SER A 40 0.40 -4.03 15.54
C SER A 40 0.84 -4.98 14.42
N LYS A 41 1.10 -4.45 13.21
CA LYS A 41 1.53 -5.25 12.07
C LYS A 41 2.90 -5.89 12.31
N CYS A 42 3.84 -5.14 12.87
CA CYS A 42 5.16 -5.65 13.20
C CYS A 42 5.16 -6.60 14.39
N GLU A 43 4.27 -6.41 15.36
CA GLU A 43 4.06 -7.36 16.45
C GLU A 43 3.61 -8.72 15.92
N TYR A 44 2.62 -8.74 15.02
CA TYR A 44 2.19 -9.96 14.34
C TYR A 44 3.33 -10.58 13.51
N ARG A 45 3.99 -9.78 12.67
CA ARG A 45 5.08 -10.23 11.81
C ARG A 45 6.21 -10.89 12.60
N CYS A 46 6.53 -10.34 13.77
CA CYS A 46 7.59 -10.81 14.66
C CYS A 46 7.13 -11.82 15.71
N GLY A 47 5.87 -12.28 15.69
CA GLY A 47 5.30 -13.16 16.71
C GLY A 47 5.98 -14.53 16.85
N LYS A 48 6.67 -15.01 15.80
CA LYS A 48 7.47 -16.25 15.83
C LYS A 48 8.98 -16.02 15.78
N ALA A 49 9.44 -14.77 15.84
CA ALA A 49 10.85 -14.46 15.76
C ALA A 49 11.56 -14.76 17.09
N SER A 50 12.58 -15.61 17.07
CA SER A 50 13.38 -15.94 18.27
C SER A 50 14.02 -14.69 18.90
N ARG A 51 14.42 -13.72 18.07
CA ARG A 51 14.95 -12.43 18.50
C ARG A 51 13.89 -11.32 18.40
N HIS A 52 12.78 -11.49 19.12
CA HIS A 52 11.59 -10.65 19.01
C HIS A 52 11.86 -9.14 19.04
N LYS A 53 12.59 -8.63 20.05
CA LYS A 53 12.92 -7.19 20.16
C LYS A 53 13.72 -6.65 18.97
N MET A 54 14.62 -7.45 18.41
CA MET A 54 15.41 -7.06 17.24
C MET A 54 14.54 -7.06 15.97
N CYS A 55 13.67 -8.06 15.82
CA CYS A 55 12.71 -8.14 14.72
C CYS A 55 11.78 -6.92 14.70
N ILE A 56 11.15 -6.58 15.82
CA ILE A 56 10.23 -5.44 15.91
C ILE A 56 10.94 -4.14 15.53
N ARG A 57 12.15 -3.90 16.06
CA ARG A 57 12.92 -2.69 15.72
C ARG A 57 13.18 -2.58 14.21
N ALA A 58 13.63 -3.67 13.58
CA ALA A 58 13.89 -3.69 12.15
C ALA A 58 12.60 -3.52 11.34
N CYS A 59 11.53 -4.24 11.71
CA CYS A 59 10.23 -4.17 11.05
C CYS A 59 9.66 -2.76 11.09
N ASN A 60 9.63 -2.10 12.26
CA ASN A 60 9.11 -0.74 12.40
C ASN A 60 9.88 0.25 11.53
N THR A 61 11.22 0.19 11.52
CA THR A 61 12.02 1.07 10.63
C THR A 61 11.70 0.86 9.15
N CYS A 62 11.44 -0.38 8.74
CA CYS A 62 11.05 -0.68 7.37
C CYS A 62 9.61 -0.23 7.07
N CYS A 63 8.71 -0.42 8.03
CA CYS A 63 7.31 0.00 7.93
C CYS A 63 7.18 1.52 7.87
N ASP A 64 7.85 2.27 8.74
CA ASP A 64 7.82 3.74 8.75
C ASP A 64 8.31 4.33 7.42
N ARG A 65 9.25 3.65 6.75
CA ARG A 65 9.78 4.08 5.46
C ARG A 65 8.89 3.68 4.28
N CYS A 66 8.33 2.47 4.32
CA CYS A 66 7.65 1.85 3.19
C CYS A 66 6.13 1.83 3.31
N ASN A 67 5.58 2.25 4.46
CA ASN A 67 4.16 2.15 4.85
C ASN A 67 3.52 0.79 4.51
N CYS A 68 4.27 -0.30 4.66
CA CYS A 68 3.83 -1.65 4.29
C CYS A 68 4.53 -2.70 5.15
N VAL A 69 3.78 -3.72 5.60
CA VAL A 69 4.30 -4.91 6.28
C VAL A 69 3.73 -6.16 5.58
N PRO A 70 4.58 -7.09 5.11
CA PRO A 70 4.10 -8.30 4.45
C PRO A 70 3.25 -9.20 5.37
N PRO A 71 2.25 -9.91 4.83
CA PRO A 71 1.42 -10.82 5.61
C PRO A 71 2.18 -12.07 6.08
N GLY A 72 1.73 -12.63 7.20
CA GLY A 72 2.34 -13.79 7.85
C GLY A 72 3.56 -13.43 8.71
N THR A 73 4.14 -14.42 9.37
CA THR A 73 5.33 -14.28 10.24
C THR A 73 6.66 -14.51 9.51
N SER A 74 6.62 -14.94 8.25
CA SER A 74 7.78 -15.19 7.39
C SER A 74 7.39 -15.13 5.92
N GLY A 75 8.34 -14.87 5.02
CA GLY A 75 8.11 -14.90 3.56
C GLY A 75 7.24 -13.74 3.06
N ASN A 76 6.63 -13.88 1.87
CA ASN A 76 5.72 -12.90 1.24
C ASN A 76 6.28 -11.48 1.06
N ARG A 77 7.61 -11.31 1.11
CA ARG A 77 8.25 -10.00 1.05
C ARG A 77 7.93 -9.27 -0.26
N ASN A 78 7.73 -10.02 -1.35
CA ASN A 78 7.34 -9.51 -2.66
C ASN A 78 6.02 -8.71 -2.67
N VAL A 79 5.14 -8.90 -1.68
CA VAL A 79 3.91 -8.10 -1.53
C VAL A 79 4.22 -6.64 -1.20
N CYS A 80 5.35 -6.37 -0.53
CA CYS A 80 5.82 -5.03 -0.21
C CYS A 80 7.22 -4.80 -0.83
N PRO A 81 7.33 -4.38 -2.11
CA PRO A 81 8.63 -4.27 -2.80
C PRO A 81 9.64 -3.36 -2.10
N CYS A 82 9.20 -2.21 -1.55
CA CYS A 82 10.07 -1.33 -0.76
C CYS A 82 10.65 -2.06 0.46
N TYR A 83 9.80 -2.78 1.21
CA TYR A 83 10.20 -3.55 2.39
C TYR A 83 11.17 -4.68 2.03
N ALA A 84 10.95 -5.36 0.89
CA ALA A 84 11.80 -6.44 0.42
C ALA A 84 13.20 -5.99 -0.01
N ASN A 85 13.30 -4.80 -0.61
CA ASN A 85 14.54 -4.29 -1.20
C ASN A 85 15.42 -3.50 -0.22
N MET A 86 14.93 -3.25 0.99
CA MET A 86 15.71 -2.53 2.00
C MET A 86 16.89 -3.36 2.50
N THR A 87 18.09 -2.78 2.35
CA THR A 87 19.35 -3.37 2.77
C THR A 87 20.03 -2.55 3.86
N THR A 88 20.91 -3.20 4.61
CA THR A 88 21.85 -2.56 5.53
C THR A 88 23.05 -2.02 4.73
N HIS A 89 23.89 -1.19 5.36
CA HIS A 89 25.14 -0.71 4.72
C HIS A 89 26.05 -1.86 4.23
N GLY A 90 25.97 -3.05 4.86
CA GLY A 90 26.71 -4.24 4.45
C GLY A 90 26.02 -5.10 3.39
N GLY A 91 25.02 -4.57 2.67
CA GLY A 91 24.33 -5.26 1.56
C GLY A 91 23.39 -6.40 1.97
N ARG A 92 23.25 -6.69 3.27
CA ARG A 92 22.31 -7.70 3.77
C ARG A 92 20.89 -7.15 3.86
N LEU A 93 19.90 -8.01 3.63
CA LEU A 93 18.48 -7.70 3.85
C LEU A 93 18.27 -7.17 5.27
N LYS A 94 17.63 -6.00 5.37
CA LYS A 94 17.39 -5.31 6.64
C LYS A 94 16.11 -5.78 7.32
N CYS A 95 15.06 -5.98 6.54
CA CYS A 95 13.71 -6.20 7.05
C CYS A 95 13.42 -7.70 7.26
N PRO A 96 12.65 -8.08 8.30
CA PRO A 96 12.37 -9.48 8.63
C PRO A 96 11.49 -10.24 7.62
#